data_AF-A0A453PW49-F1
#
_entry.id   AF-A0A453PW49-F1
#
_cell.length_a   1.000
_cell.length_b   1.000
_cell.length_c   1.000
_cell.angle_alpha   90.00
_cell.angle_beta   90.00
_cell.angle_gamma   90.00
#
_symmetry.space_group_name_H-M   'P 1'
#
loop_
_entity.id
_entity.type
_entity.pdbx_description
1 polymer ?
#
loop_
_entity_poly.entity_id
_entity_poly.type
_entity_poly.pdbx_seq_one_letter_code
_entity_poly.pdbx_strand_id
1 'polypeptide(L)'
;MGSYLGVAAASANPPHFIHLCYKPVGGNVKRKLAIVGKGLTFDSGGYNIKTGPGCSIELMKFDMGGSAAVFGAAKALAQIKPPGVEVLQFSVTYTSNLSVLVYLLMIFFLTGSLYCCRL
;
A
#
# COMPACT_ATOMS: atom_id res chain seq x y z
N MET A 1 -16.14 0.15 -0.14
CA MET A 1 -15.19 0.79 0.81
C MET A 1 -15.43 2.31 0.83
N GLY A 2 -16.54 2.77 1.44
CA GLY A 2 -16.97 4.18 1.34
C GLY A 2 -15.99 5.18 1.97
N SER A 3 -15.41 4.87 3.13
CA SER A 3 -14.42 5.72 3.79
C SER A 3 -13.17 5.92 2.94
N TYR A 4 -12.59 4.85 2.41
CA TYR A 4 -11.44 4.88 1.52
C TYR A 4 -11.71 5.72 0.25
N LEU A 5 -12.82 5.44 -0.44
CA LEU A 5 -13.18 6.16 -1.65
C LEU A 5 -13.48 7.63 -1.39
N GLY A 6 -14.04 7.97 -0.21
CA GLY A 6 -14.28 9.35 0.21
C GLY A 6 -13.00 10.16 0.33
N VAL A 7 -11.92 9.59 0.90
CA VAL A 7 -10.63 10.31 0.99
C VAL A 7 -9.96 10.45 -0.39
N ALA A 8 -10.11 9.44 -1.25
CA ALA A 8 -9.54 9.46 -2.60
C ALA A 8 -10.36 10.29 -3.62
N ALA A 9 -11.59 10.68 -3.28
CA ALA A 9 -12.53 11.30 -4.23
C ALA A 9 -12.02 12.60 -4.86
N ALA A 10 -11.16 13.35 -4.15
CA ALA A 10 -10.57 14.60 -4.63
C ALA A 10 -9.26 14.40 -5.43
N SER A 11 -8.75 13.17 -5.51
CA SER A 11 -7.52 12.85 -6.23
C SER A 11 -7.75 12.86 -7.74
N ALA A 12 -6.82 13.46 -8.49
CA ALA A 12 -6.74 13.25 -9.94
C ALA A 12 -6.26 11.83 -10.29
N ASN A 13 -5.54 11.18 -9.39
CA ASN A 13 -5.06 9.82 -9.56
C ASN A 13 -6.11 8.84 -9.00
N PRO A 14 -6.53 7.83 -9.78
CA PRO A 14 -7.49 6.85 -9.28
C PRO A 14 -6.91 6.09 -8.07
N PRO A 15 -7.72 5.82 -7.04
CA PRO A 15 -7.30 5.02 -5.90
C PRO A 15 -6.98 3.57 -6.32
N HIS A 16 -5.84 3.04 -5.88
CA HIS A 16 -5.46 1.65 -6.09
C HIS A 16 -5.39 0.90 -4.76
N PHE A 17 -6.15 -0.21 -4.68
CA PHE A 17 -6.07 -1.13 -3.56
C PHE A 17 -5.19 -2.32 -3.95
N ILE A 18 -4.01 -2.41 -3.35
CA ILE A 18 -3.00 -3.41 -3.67
C ILE A 18 -3.11 -4.54 -2.65
N HIS A 19 -3.34 -5.75 -3.14
CA HIS A 19 -3.41 -6.96 -2.35
C HIS A 19 -2.34 -7.94 -2.84
N LEU A 20 -1.25 -8.07 -2.08
CA LEU A 20 -0.22 -9.06 -2.33
C LEU A 20 -0.43 -10.28 -1.43
N CYS A 21 -0.16 -11.46 -1.97
CA CYS A 21 -0.27 -12.72 -1.25
C CYS A 21 1.04 -13.48 -1.35
N TYR A 22 1.60 -13.84 -0.20
CA TYR A 22 2.64 -14.84 -0.07
C TYR A 22 2.05 -16.17 0.36
N LYS A 23 2.31 -17.23 -0.40
CA LYS A 23 1.99 -18.61 -0.02
C LYS A 23 3.27 -19.44 0.14
N PRO A 24 3.39 -20.25 1.21
CA PRO A 24 4.56 -21.09 1.41
C PRO A 24 4.62 -22.23 0.39
N VAL A 25 5.83 -22.60 0.00
CA VAL A 25 6.07 -23.75 -0.88
C VAL A 25 5.55 -25.03 -0.21
N GLY A 26 4.79 -25.84 -0.94
CA GLY A 26 4.16 -27.06 -0.43
C GLY A 26 2.80 -26.85 0.25
N GLY A 27 2.30 -25.62 0.33
CA GLY A 27 0.90 -25.33 0.70
C GLY A 27 0.49 -25.61 2.14
N ASN A 28 1.38 -26.13 2.99
CA ASN A 28 1.11 -26.36 4.39
C ASN A 28 1.14 -25.02 5.16
N VAL A 29 -0.04 -24.48 5.46
CA VAL A 29 -0.22 -23.20 6.17
C VAL A 29 -0.67 -23.48 7.59
N LYS A 30 0.17 -23.10 8.57
CA LYS A 30 -0.14 -23.19 10.00
C LYS A 30 -0.67 -21.88 10.56
N ARG A 31 -0.31 -20.75 9.94
CA ARG A 31 -0.71 -19.41 10.37
C ARG A 31 -0.95 -18.50 9.16
N LYS A 32 -2.00 -17.68 9.25
CA LYS A 32 -2.25 -16.59 8.31
C LYS A 32 -1.99 -15.25 8.99
N LEU A 33 -1.30 -14.36 8.31
CA LEU A 33 -0.99 -13.02 8.80
C LEU A 33 -1.45 -11.98 7.78
N ALA A 34 -2.12 -10.92 8.26
CA ALA A 34 -2.40 -9.74 7.44
C ALA A 34 -1.49 -8.59 7.88
N ILE A 35 -0.82 -7.95 6.92
CA ILE A 35 -0.02 -6.75 7.15
C ILE A 35 -0.65 -5.61 6.33
N VAL A 36 -1.05 -4.54 7.01
CA VAL A 36 -1.74 -3.40 6.40
C VAL A 36 -0.88 -2.16 6.52
N GLY A 37 -0.63 -1.49 5.41
CA GLY A 37 0.16 -0.26 5.35
C GLY A 37 -0.69 0.94 4.91
N LYS A 38 -0.57 2.06 5.63
CA LYS A 38 -1.08 3.36 5.16
C LYS A 38 -0.35 3.76 3.89
N GLY A 39 -1.06 4.21 2.85
CA GLY A 39 -0.47 4.50 1.54
C GLY A 39 -0.90 5.84 0.94
N LEU A 40 -1.04 6.88 1.77
CA LEU A 40 -1.26 8.22 1.27
C LEU A 40 0.00 8.72 0.55
N THR A 41 -0.05 8.83 -0.78
CA THR A 41 1.13 9.22 -1.57
C THR A 41 1.51 10.69 -1.33
N PHE A 42 0.53 11.50 -0.93
CA PHE A 42 0.72 12.84 -0.40
C PHE A 42 -0.48 13.16 0.49
N ASP A 43 -0.22 13.79 1.64
CA ASP A 43 -1.26 14.28 2.55
C ASP A 43 -1.29 15.81 2.63
N SER A 44 -2.23 16.44 1.90
CA SER A 44 -2.46 17.88 1.99
C SER A 44 -3.29 18.30 3.22
N GLY A 45 -3.97 17.35 3.88
CA GLY A 45 -5.01 17.60 4.87
C GLY A 45 -6.43 17.77 4.30
N GLY A 46 -6.58 17.86 2.97
CA GLY A 46 -7.89 18.08 2.32
C GLY A 46 -8.44 19.48 2.60
N TYR A 47 -9.74 19.59 2.89
CA TYR A 47 -10.36 20.87 3.28
C TYR A 47 -9.70 21.47 4.53
N ASN A 48 -9.27 20.61 5.46
CA ASN A 48 -8.48 21.00 6.62
C ASN A 48 -7.01 21.06 6.21
N ILE A 49 -6.71 21.94 5.26
CA ILE A 49 -5.39 22.06 4.66
C ILE A 49 -4.33 22.33 5.73
N LYS A 50 -3.18 21.67 5.59
CA LYS A 50 -2.03 21.83 6.50
C LYS A 50 -1.37 23.20 6.28
N THR A 51 -1.90 24.23 6.95
CA THR A 51 -1.40 25.62 6.89
C THR A 51 -0.89 26.16 8.23
N GLY A 52 -1.13 25.42 9.33
CA GLY A 52 -0.68 25.82 10.65
C GLY A 52 0.85 25.81 10.81
N PRO A 53 1.42 26.58 11.75
CA PRO A 53 2.84 26.50 12.09
C PRO A 53 3.25 25.05 12.46
N GLY A 54 4.34 24.55 11.89
CA GLY A 54 4.84 23.19 12.16
C GLY A 54 4.04 22.05 11.52
N CYS A 55 3.15 22.34 10.56
CA CYS A 55 2.35 21.31 9.90
C CYS A 55 3.12 20.43 8.89
N SER A 56 4.33 20.85 8.50
CA SER A 56 5.28 20.11 7.64
C SER A 56 4.68 19.49 6.38
N ILE A 57 3.78 20.23 5.70
CA ILE A 57 3.10 19.75 4.49
C ILE A 57 4.09 19.30 3.39
N GLU A 58 5.26 19.94 3.31
CA GLU A 58 6.35 19.62 2.40
C GLU A 58 6.93 18.21 2.59
N LEU A 59 6.80 17.65 3.80
CA LEU A 59 7.28 16.30 4.11
C LEU A 59 6.24 15.22 3.78
N MET A 60 4.96 15.56 3.63
CA MET A 60 3.84 14.60 3.62
C MET A 60 3.82 13.58 2.46
N LYS A 61 4.82 13.61 1.57
CA LYS A 61 5.18 12.46 0.73
C LYS A 61 5.55 11.21 1.54
N PHE A 62 5.99 11.34 2.80
CA PHE A 62 6.30 10.18 3.66
C PHE A 62 5.06 9.46 4.20
N ASP A 63 3.84 9.98 3.96
CA ASP A 63 2.60 9.44 4.52
C ASP A 63 2.14 8.11 3.89
N MET A 64 2.95 7.58 2.98
CA MET A 64 2.91 6.22 2.44
C MET A 64 3.96 5.29 3.05
N GLY A 65 4.68 5.73 4.08
CA GLY A 65 5.78 4.98 4.72
C GLY A 65 5.34 3.62 5.27
N GLY A 66 4.10 3.51 5.74
CA GLY A 66 3.52 2.22 6.15
C GLY A 66 3.41 1.23 4.97
N SER A 67 2.93 1.68 3.82
CA SER A 67 2.90 0.88 2.59
C SER A 67 4.29 0.54 2.08
N ALA A 68 5.24 1.47 2.18
CA ALA A 68 6.63 1.19 1.83
C ALA A 68 7.22 0.06 2.70
N ALA A 69 6.96 0.09 4.01
CA ALA A 69 7.36 -0.99 4.92
C ALA A 69 6.70 -2.32 4.56
N VAL A 70 5.41 -2.31 4.19
CA VAL A 70 4.69 -3.51 3.73
C VAL A 70 5.30 -4.10 2.46
N PHE A 71 5.64 -3.27 1.47
CA PHE A 71 6.32 -3.74 0.26
C PHE A 71 7.74 -4.24 0.54
N GLY A 72 8.47 -3.61 1.46
CA GLY A 72 9.77 -4.10 1.95
C GLY A 72 9.65 -5.48 2.59
N ALA A 73 8.65 -5.67 3.45
CA ALA A 73 8.36 -6.97 4.07
C ALA A 73 7.97 -8.02 3.02
N ALA A 74 7.15 -7.65 2.03
CA ALA A 74 6.78 -8.54 0.94
C ALA A 74 7.99 -8.99 0.11
N LYS A 75 8.91 -8.08 -0.20
CA LYS A 75 10.19 -8.39 -0.86
C LYS A 75 11.03 -9.36 -0.03
N ALA A 76 11.17 -9.10 1.28
CA ALA A 76 11.92 -9.99 2.18
C ALA A 76 11.29 -11.38 2.27
N LEU A 77 9.95 -11.48 2.36
CA LEU A 77 9.23 -12.74 2.37
C LEU A 77 9.41 -13.55 1.09
N ALA A 78 9.39 -12.89 -0.08
CA ALA A 78 9.66 -13.53 -1.36
C ALA A 78 11.09 -14.11 -1.46
N GLN A 79 12.05 -13.50 -0.77
CA GLN A 79 13.45 -13.94 -0.73
C GLN A 79 13.67 -15.08 0.27
N ILE A 80 13.17 -14.93 1.51
CA ILE A 80 13.37 -15.91 2.60
C ILE A 80 12.53 -17.16 2.39
N LYS A 81 11.32 -17.02 1.83
CA LYS A 81 10.35 -18.10 1.62
C LYS A 81 10.07 -18.92 2.88
N PRO A 82 9.62 -18.29 3.99
CA PRO A 82 9.35 -19.02 5.22
C PRO A 82 8.26 -20.09 5.03
N PRO A 83 8.44 -21.32 5.57
CA PRO A 83 7.42 -22.35 5.54
C PRO A 83 6.32 -22.10 6.58
N GLY A 84 5.12 -22.62 6.34
CA GLY A 84 4.06 -22.64 7.37
C GLY A 84 3.29 -21.34 7.58
N VAL A 85 3.64 -20.25 6.89
CA VAL A 85 2.98 -18.94 7.05
C VAL A 85 2.47 -18.43 5.70
N GLU A 86 1.19 -18.11 5.64
CA GLU A 86 0.58 -17.36 4.54
C GLU A 86 0.48 -15.88 4.95
N VAL A 87 0.95 -14.97 4.11
CA VAL A 87 0.92 -13.53 4.41
C VAL A 87 0.10 -12.80 3.35
N LEU A 88 -0.91 -12.05 3.80
CA LEU A 88 -1.72 -11.15 3.01
C LEU A 88 -1.24 -9.73 3.29
N GLN A 89 -0.78 -9.02 2.28
CA GLN A 89 -0.37 -7.63 2.42
C GLN A 89 -1.35 -6.71 1.69
N PHE A 90 -1.82 -5.71 2.42
CA PHE A 90 -2.71 -4.68 1.91
C PHE A 90 -2.00 -3.34 1.90
N SER A 91 -1.97 -2.69 0.75
CA SER A 91 -1.54 -1.30 0.60
C SER A 91 -2.62 -0.52 -0.14
N VAL A 92 -2.91 0.66 0.37
CA VAL A 92 -3.99 1.50 -0.15
C VAL A 92 -3.34 2.76 -0.69
N THR A 93 -3.16 2.86 -1.99
CA THR A 93 -2.46 3.99 -2.62
C THR A 93 -3.43 4.98 -3.25
N TYR A 94 -3.37 6.21 -2.76
CA TYR A 94 -4.17 7.32 -3.25
C TYR A 94 -3.53 8.63 -2.78
N THR A 95 -3.84 9.72 -3.47
CA THR A 95 -3.32 11.05 -3.15
C THR A 95 -4.44 11.89 -2.57
N SER A 96 -4.25 12.58 -1.44
CA SER A 96 -5.20 13.63 -1.02
C SER A 96 -4.78 14.95 -1.68
N ASN A 97 -5.10 15.12 -2.96
CA ASN A 97 -4.75 16.30 -3.78
C ASN A 97 -5.93 17.25 -4.00
N LEU A 98 -5.64 18.50 -4.42
CA LEU A 98 -6.58 19.41 -5.11
C LEU A 98 -6.49 19.29 -6.65
N SER A 99 -5.42 18.70 -7.19
CA SER A 99 -5.31 18.03 -8.51
C SER A 99 -3.84 17.83 -8.87
N VAL A 100 -3.61 16.94 -9.84
CA VAL A 100 -2.36 16.64 -10.61
C VAL A 100 -1.82 15.22 -10.42
N LEU A 101 -1.39 14.71 -11.58
CA LEU A 101 -1.29 13.38 -12.17
C LEU A 101 0.06 12.68 -11.91
N VAL A 102 0.09 11.38 -11.58
CA VAL A 102 1.23 10.47 -11.84
C VAL A 102 0.76 9.02 -12.07
N TYR A 103 1.26 8.40 -13.14
CA TYR A 103 1.02 7.03 -13.60
C TYR A 103 2.19 6.05 -13.26
N LEU A 104 1.81 4.76 -13.19
CA LEU A 104 2.57 3.52 -13.52
C LEU A 104 3.70 3.09 -12.56
N LEU A 105 4.03 1.81 -12.35
CA LEU A 105 3.75 0.57 -13.09
C LEU A 105 3.93 -0.62 -12.13
N MET A 106 3.14 -1.66 -12.35
CA MET A 106 3.28 -3.00 -11.78
C MET A 106 4.73 -3.43 -11.57
N ILE A 107 5.09 -3.73 -10.32
CA ILE A 107 6.25 -4.57 -10.03
C ILE A 107 5.90 -5.97 -10.52
N PHE A 108 6.51 -6.30 -11.65
CA PHE A 108 6.53 -7.60 -12.30
C PHE A 108 6.72 -8.74 -11.30
N PHE A 109 5.89 -9.77 -11.50
CA PHE A 109 6.02 -11.14 -11.01
C PHE A 109 7.44 -11.50 -10.57
N LEU A 110 7.68 -11.60 -9.25
CA LEU A 110 8.91 -12.14 -8.71
C LEU A 110 8.59 -13.33 -7.81
N THR A 111 8.85 -14.51 -8.37
CA THR A 111 8.83 -15.86 -7.78
C THR A 111 7.43 -16.42 -7.48
N GLY A 112 7.17 -17.67 -7.88
CA GLY A 112 5.85 -18.33 -7.86
C GLY A 112 5.12 -18.46 -6.51
N SER A 113 5.65 -17.87 -5.43
CA SER A 113 5.02 -17.77 -4.11
C SER A 113 4.33 -16.42 -3.87
N LEU A 114 4.70 -15.34 -4.59
CA LEU A 114 4.15 -14.00 -4.40
C LEU A 114 3.33 -13.58 -5.62
N TYR A 115 2.05 -13.25 -5.42
CA TYR A 115 1.19 -12.80 -6.52
C TYR A 115 0.23 -11.69 -6.09
N CYS A 116 -0.12 -10.84 -7.05
CA CYS A 116 -1.16 -9.83 -6.86
C CYS A 116 -2.51 -10.52 -6.95
N CYS A 117 -3.27 -10.55 -5.85
CA CYS A 117 -4.63 -11.05 -5.84
C CYS A 117 -5.53 -10.00 -6.47
N ARG A 118 -6.14 -10.34 -7.60
CA ARG A 118 -7.26 -9.55 -8.14
C ARG A 118 -8.43 -9.75 -7.16
N LEU A 119 -8.87 -8.65 -6.53
CA LEU A 119 -10.14 -8.60 -5.81
C LEU A 119 -11.30 -8.64 -6.79
#